data_AF-A0A9E5QWD1-F1
#
_entry.id   AF-A0A9E5QWD1-F1
#
_cell.length_a   1.000
_cell.length_b   1.000
_cell.length_c   1.000
_cell.angle_alpha   90.00
_cell.angle_beta   90.00
_cell.angle_gamma   90.00
#
_symmetry.space_group_name_H-M   'P 1'
#
loop_
_entity.id
_entity.type
_entity.pdbx_description
1 polymer ?
#
loop_
_entity_poly.entity_id
_entity_poly.type
_entity_poly.pdbx_seq_one_letter_code
_entity_poly.pdbx_strand_id
1 'polypeptide(L)'
;MTNLESTLERQDIYIEKALRLFLKFGVKSVTIGHIAQELNISTKTIYKFFGDKTGLVRECLRLDNLIIARTYQKILEKENVLLALLDFTMNWSIGLRGSTPIISKTFSSIFPKSGTKPPPPARPTSAPSWTGA
;
A
#
# COMPACT_ATOMS: atom_id res chain seq x y z
N MET A 1 29.75 -6.40 -14.65
CA MET A 1 28.33 -6.13 -14.38
C MET A 1 27.74 -5.52 -15.65
N THR A 2 27.12 -6.36 -16.47
CA THR A 2 26.86 -6.11 -17.91
C THR A 2 25.50 -5.46 -18.15
N ASN A 3 25.42 -4.63 -19.21
CA ASN A 3 24.31 -3.86 -19.80
C ASN A 3 22.85 -4.41 -19.70
N LEU A 4 22.68 -5.67 -19.33
CA LEU A 4 21.40 -6.33 -19.10
C LEU A 4 20.74 -5.91 -17.77
N GLU A 5 21.50 -5.82 -16.67
CA GLU A 5 21.00 -5.42 -15.34
C GLU A 5 20.36 -4.03 -15.39
N SER A 6 21.05 -3.06 -15.99
CA SER A 6 20.55 -1.68 -16.14
C SER A 6 19.32 -1.58 -17.06
N THR A 7 19.10 -2.58 -17.93
CA THR A 7 17.92 -2.66 -18.78
C THR A 7 16.72 -3.22 -18.01
N LEU A 8 16.94 -4.21 -17.13
CA LEU A 8 15.90 -4.81 -16.29
C LEU A 8 15.41 -3.81 -15.22
N GLU A 9 16.32 -3.10 -14.55
CA GLU A 9 15.95 -2.06 -13.56
C GLU A 9 15.05 -0.97 -14.17
N ARG A 10 15.28 -0.59 -15.43
CA ARG A 10 14.44 0.38 -16.14
C ARG A 10 13.05 -0.16 -16.42
N GLN A 11 12.92 -1.44 -16.76
CA GLN A 11 11.63 -2.08 -17.00
C GLN A 11 10.78 -2.11 -15.72
N ASP A 12 11.38 -2.45 -14.58
CA ASP A 12 10.66 -2.48 -13.30
C ASP A 12 10.08 -1.10 -12.94
N ILE A 13 10.86 -0.03 -13.12
CA ILE A 13 10.38 1.35 -12.90
C ILE A 13 9.18 1.68 -13.82
N TYR A 14 9.23 1.23 -15.07
CA TYR A 14 8.14 1.46 -16.04
C TYR A 14 6.88 0.69 -15.65
N ILE A 15 7.02 -0.56 -15.24
CA ILE A 15 5.92 -1.41 -14.78
C ILE A 15 5.27 -0.80 -13.53
N GLU A 16 6.05 -0.37 -12.55
CA GLU A 16 5.52 0.25 -11.33
C GLU A 16 4.69 1.52 -11.61
N LYS A 17 5.21 2.42 -12.44
CA LYS A 17 4.50 3.66 -12.79
C LYS A 17 3.26 3.37 -13.63
N ALA A 18 3.33 2.44 -14.58
CA ALA A 18 2.17 2.02 -15.37
C ALA A 18 1.09 1.39 -14.48
N LEU A 19 1.47 0.51 -13.54
CA LEU A 19 0.56 -0.10 -12.58
C LEU A 19 -0.19 0.97 -11.77
N ARG A 20 0.52 2.00 -11.26
CA ARG A 20 -0.11 3.11 -10.54
C ARG A 20 -1.15 3.85 -11.40
N LEU A 21 -0.85 4.11 -12.66
CA LEU A 21 -1.80 4.74 -13.59
C LEU A 21 -3.02 3.86 -13.86
N PHE A 22 -2.81 2.56 -14.09
CA PHE A 22 -3.91 1.62 -14.32
C PHE A 22 -4.81 1.44 -13.09
N LEU A 23 -4.25 1.39 -11.89
CA LEU A 23 -5.02 1.33 -10.64
C LEU A 23 -5.82 2.61 -10.40
N LYS A 24 -5.26 3.77 -10.76
CA LYS A 24 -5.90 5.08 -10.52
C LYS A 24 -7.01 5.41 -11.51
N PHE A 25 -6.79 5.15 -12.80
CA PHE A 25 -7.68 5.62 -13.88
C PHE A 25 -8.38 4.48 -14.64
N GLY A 26 -8.00 3.23 -14.37
CA GLY A 26 -8.49 2.05 -15.06
C GLY A 26 -7.76 1.75 -16.38
N VAL A 27 -7.67 0.46 -16.71
CA VAL A 27 -6.95 -0.02 -17.90
C VAL A 27 -7.50 0.57 -19.20
N LYS A 28 -8.82 0.72 -19.34
CA LYS A 28 -9.44 1.24 -20.58
C LYS A 28 -9.04 2.71 -20.83
N SER A 29 -9.08 3.54 -19.80
CA SER A 29 -8.89 4.98 -19.88
C SER A 29 -7.42 5.39 -20.12
N VAL A 30 -6.46 4.59 -19.65
CA VAL A 30 -5.03 4.90 -19.76
C VAL A 30 -4.50 4.51 -21.15
N THR A 31 -3.95 5.47 -21.89
CA THR A 31 -3.31 5.21 -23.19
C THR A 31 -1.80 5.01 -23.04
N ILE A 32 -1.16 4.31 -23.99
CA ILE A 32 0.31 4.16 -24.04
C ILE A 32 1.00 5.53 -24.15
N GLY A 33 0.36 6.49 -24.83
CA GLY A 33 0.85 7.87 -24.90
C GLY A 33 0.90 8.56 -23.54
N HIS A 34 -0.17 8.43 -22.74
CA HIS A 34 -0.21 8.98 -21.38
C HIS A 34 0.88 8.36 -20.50
N ILE A 35 1.08 7.03 -20.57
CA ILE A 35 2.13 6.34 -19.83
C ILE A 35 3.52 6.84 -20.27
N ALA A 36 3.75 6.95 -21.57
CA ALA A 36 5.02 7.42 -22.14
C ALA A 36 5.37 8.84 -21.66
N GLN A 37 4.37 9.73 -21.61
CA GLN A 37 4.52 11.08 -21.09
C GLN A 37 4.89 11.10 -19.60
N GLU A 38 4.21 10.31 -18.77
CA GLU A 38 4.48 10.20 -17.32
C GLU A 38 5.86 9.57 -17.01
N LEU A 39 6.34 8.73 -17.93
CA LEU A 39 7.65 8.09 -17.86
C LEU A 39 8.78 8.94 -18.46
N ASN A 40 8.45 10.03 -19.17
CA ASN A 40 9.39 10.81 -19.97
C ASN A 40 10.19 9.95 -20.98
N ILE A 41 9.49 9.05 -21.67
CA ILE A 41 10.07 8.17 -22.71
C ILE A 41 9.20 8.19 -23.97
N SER A 42 9.73 7.65 -25.06
CA SER A 42 8.94 7.47 -26.29
C SER A 42 7.95 6.30 -26.16
N THR A 43 6.80 6.39 -26.83
CA THR A 43 5.86 5.26 -26.97
C THR A 43 6.54 4.04 -27.62
N LYS A 44 7.50 4.27 -28.53
CA LYS A 44 8.33 3.23 -29.14
C LYS A 44 9.15 2.46 -28.11
N THR A 45 9.61 3.12 -27.04
CA THR A 45 10.32 2.48 -25.93
C THR A 45 9.41 1.50 -25.19
N ILE A 46 8.15 1.86 -24.94
CA ILE A 46 7.18 0.98 -24.29
C ILE A 46 6.88 -0.24 -25.18
N TYR A 47 6.61 -0.02 -26.47
CA TYR A 47 6.40 -1.14 -27.40
C TYR A 47 7.62 -2.03 -27.55
N LYS A 48 8.84 -1.48 -27.50
CA LYS A 48 10.08 -2.26 -27.51
C LYS A 48 10.19 -3.21 -26.32
N PHE A 49 9.80 -2.77 -25.13
CA PHE A 49 9.93 -3.57 -23.91
C PHE A 49 8.75 -4.52 -23.68
N PHE A 50 7.54 -4.11 -24.03
CA PHE A 50 6.32 -4.80 -23.62
C PHE A 50 5.44 -5.28 -24.78
N GLY A 51 5.83 -5.00 -26.03
CA GLY A 51 5.14 -5.44 -27.24
C GLY A 51 3.87 -4.65 -27.54
N ASP A 52 2.89 -4.71 -26.64
CA ASP A 52 1.61 -4.02 -26.75
C ASP A 52 1.07 -3.60 -25.36
N LYS A 53 -0.09 -2.95 -25.34
CA LYS A 53 -0.73 -2.54 -24.07
C LYS A 53 -1.10 -3.74 -23.21
N THR A 54 -1.47 -4.86 -23.84
CA THR A 54 -1.82 -6.10 -23.14
C THR A 54 -0.61 -6.71 -22.43
N GLY A 55 0.55 -6.72 -23.10
CA GLY A 55 1.82 -7.16 -22.54
C GLY A 55 2.25 -6.32 -21.35
N LEU A 56 2.14 -4.99 -21.43
CA LEU A 56 2.40 -4.11 -20.29
C LEU A 56 1.46 -4.38 -19.12
N VAL A 57 0.16 -4.57 -19.38
CA VAL A 57 -0.82 -4.90 -18.34
C VAL A 57 -0.50 -6.25 -17.69
N ARG A 58 -0.07 -7.25 -18.46
CA ARG A 58 0.34 -8.55 -17.94
C ARG A 58 1.49 -8.43 -16.95
N GLU A 59 2.51 -7.65 -17.27
CA GLU A 59 3.64 -7.42 -16.36
C GLU A 59 3.21 -6.64 -15.11
N CYS A 60 2.30 -5.68 -15.25
CA CYS A 60 1.71 -4.98 -14.11
C CYS A 60 0.94 -5.94 -13.19
N LEU A 61 0.14 -6.85 -13.74
CA LEU A 61 -0.59 -7.86 -12.97
C LEU A 61 0.37 -8.85 -12.29
N ARG A 62 1.45 -9.24 -12.97
CA ARG A 62 2.50 -10.08 -12.36
C ARG A 62 3.10 -9.40 -11.14
N LEU A 63 3.46 -8.12 -11.26
CA LEU A 63 3.98 -7.33 -10.14
C LEU A 63 2.96 -7.23 -9.00
N ASP A 64 1.72 -6.89 -9.31
CA ASP A 64 0.64 -6.75 -8.33
C ASP A 64 0.41 -8.06 -7.55
N ASN A 65 0.32 -9.19 -8.26
CA ASN A 65 0.21 -10.51 -7.64
C ASN A 65 1.38 -10.83 -6.70
N LEU A 66 2.61 -10.45 -7.07
CA LEU A 66 3.78 -10.64 -6.20
C LEU A 66 3.74 -9.75 -4.96
N ILE A 67 3.25 -8.51 -5.09
CA ILE A 67 3.08 -7.59 -3.95
C ILE A 67 2.00 -8.12 -3.01
N ILE A 68 0.87 -8.55 -3.57
CA ILE A 68 -0.25 -9.14 -2.83
C ILE A 68 0.22 -10.38 -2.06
N ALA A 69 0.89 -11.33 -2.73
CA ALA A 69 1.41 -12.54 -2.10
C ALA A 69 2.40 -12.23 -0.96
N ARG A 70 3.35 -11.30 -1.19
CA ARG A 70 4.29 -10.85 -0.15
C ARG A 70 3.58 -10.16 1.02
N THR A 71 2.52 -9.41 0.75
CA THR A 71 1.74 -8.73 1.78
C THR A 71 0.99 -9.74 2.65
N TYR A 72 0.37 -10.75 2.03
CA TYR A 72 -0.26 -11.84 2.77
C TYR A 72 0.72 -12.59 3.67
N GLN A 73 1.91 -12.95 3.15
CA GLN A 73 2.95 -13.59 3.96
C GLN A 73 3.31 -12.75 5.20
N LYS A 74 3.56 -11.45 5.02
CA LYS A 74 3.86 -10.53 6.13
C LYS A 74 2.73 -10.39 7.15
N ILE A 75 1.47 -10.53 6.73
CA ILE A 75 0.31 -10.49 7.63
C ILE A 75 0.24 -11.77 8.47
N LEU A 76 0.53 -12.93 7.86
CA LEU A 76 0.52 -14.23 8.54
C LEU A 76 1.64 -14.38 9.57
N GLU A 77 2.77 -13.68 9.38
CA GLU A 77 3.88 -13.64 10.33
C GLU A 77 3.59 -12.80 11.60
N LYS A 78 2.45 -12.10 11.66
CA LYS A 78 2.10 -11.27 12.83
C LYS A 78 1.50 -12.13 13.94
N GLU A 79 1.89 -11.84 15.19
CA GLU A 79 1.31 -12.50 16.38
C GLU A 79 -0.22 -12.39 16.43
N ASN A 80 -0.77 -11.23 16.02
CA ASN A 80 -2.21 -11.02 15.92
C ASN A 80 -2.63 -10.80 14.46
N VAL A 81 -2.73 -11.91 13.73
CA VAL A 81 -3.15 -11.94 12.32
C VAL A 81 -4.50 -11.25 12.11
N LEU A 82 -5.45 -11.41 13.03
CA LEU A 82 -6.77 -10.80 12.92
C LEU A 82 -6.68 -9.26 12.95
N LEU A 83 -5.93 -8.71 13.90
CA LEU A 83 -5.69 -7.26 13.96
C LEU A 83 -4.89 -6.77 12.75
N ALA A 84 -3.89 -7.53 12.30
CA ALA A 84 -3.10 -7.17 11.12
C ALA A 84 -3.95 -7.16 9.83
N LEU A 85 -4.90 -8.10 9.69
CA LEU A 85 -5.83 -8.14 8.57
C LEU A 85 -6.84 -6.99 8.64
N LEU A 86 -7.36 -6.67 9.83
CA LEU A 86 -8.24 -5.51 10.04
C LEU A 86 -7.52 -4.20 9.71
N ASP A 87 -6.28 -4.01 10.18
CA ASP A 87 -5.47 -2.85 9.84
C ASP A 87 -5.19 -2.77 8.34
N PHE A 88 -4.84 -3.89 7.70
CA PHE A 88 -4.62 -3.95 6.26
C PHE A 88 -5.88 -3.58 5.47
N THR A 89 -7.04 -4.16 5.81
CA THR A 89 -8.32 -3.89 5.12
C THR A 89 -8.80 -2.46 5.34
N MET A 90 -8.58 -1.90 6.54
CA MET A 90 -8.92 -0.52 6.86
C MET A 90 -7.97 0.47 6.19
N ASN A 91 -6.67 0.19 6.14
CA ASN A 91 -5.66 1.04 5.51
C ASN A 91 -5.78 1.01 3.96
N TRP A 92 -6.16 -0.14 3.39
CA TRP A 92 -6.53 -0.27 1.97
C TRP A 92 -7.69 0.65 1.59
N SER A 93 -8.69 0.80 2.48
CA SER A 93 -9.79 1.74 2.28
C SER A 93 -9.34 3.20 2.21
N ILE A 94 -8.24 3.58 2.88
CA ILE A 94 -7.65 4.93 2.85
C ILE A 94 -6.97 5.19 1.50
N GLY A 95 -6.30 4.19 0.93
CA GLY A 95 -5.81 4.23 -0.45
C GLY A 95 -6.93 4.36 -1.49
N LEU A 96 -8.14 3.89 -1.15
CA LEU A 96 -9.37 4.06 -1.92
C LEU A 96 -10.19 5.32 -1.55
N ARG A 97 -9.82 6.12 -0.54
CA ARG A 97 -10.52 7.36 -0.12
C ARG A 97 -10.37 8.54 -1.11
N GLY A 98 -10.18 8.23 -2.39
CA GLY A 98 -10.76 9.03 -3.48
C GLY A 98 -12.23 8.67 -3.78
N SER A 99 -12.79 7.63 -3.14
CA SER A 99 -14.10 7.04 -3.46
C SER A 99 -14.97 6.84 -2.21
N THR A 100 -15.91 7.77 -2.02
CA THR A 100 -17.15 7.74 -1.20
C THR A 100 -17.09 7.99 0.33
N PRO A 101 -17.90 8.95 0.85
CA PRO A 101 -17.92 9.38 2.25
C PRO A 101 -18.77 8.51 3.22
N ILE A 102 -19.40 7.44 2.76
CA ILE A 102 -20.35 6.63 3.57
C ILE A 102 -19.61 5.83 4.65
N ILE A 103 -18.43 5.28 4.34
CA ILE A 103 -17.64 4.43 5.25
C ILE A 103 -17.14 5.23 6.46
N SER A 104 -16.82 6.52 6.29
CA SER A 104 -16.34 7.40 7.37
C SER A 104 -17.33 7.52 8.54
N LYS A 105 -18.63 7.66 8.22
CA LYS A 105 -19.68 7.80 9.24
C LYS A 105 -19.97 6.48 9.95
N THR A 106 -20.04 5.39 9.22
CA THR A 106 -20.26 4.04 9.78
C THR A 106 -19.07 3.62 10.66
N PHE A 107 -17.84 3.98 10.26
CA PHE A 107 -16.64 3.65 11.02
C PHE A 107 -16.53 4.40 12.35
N SER A 108 -16.82 5.71 12.37
CA SER A 108 -16.85 6.51 13.62
C SER A 108 -17.92 6.02 14.60
N SER A 109 -18.97 5.35 14.11
CA SER A 109 -20.05 4.79 14.93
C SER A 109 -19.70 3.43 15.51
N ILE A 110 -18.92 2.61 14.80
CA ILE A 110 -18.56 1.24 15.23
C ILE A 110 -17.33 1.27 16.14
N PHE A 111 -16.43 2.24 15.94
CA PHE A 111 -15.26 2.46 16.78
C PHE A 111 -15.30 3.86 17.41
N PRO A 112 -16.13 4.07 18.46
CA PRO A 112 -16.03 5.29 19.25
C PRO A 112 -14.65 5.30 19.91
N LYS A 113 -13.86 6.35 19.63
CA LYS A 113 -12.51 6.64 20.15
C LYS A 113 -12.15 5.76 21.34
N SER A 114 -11.35 4.71 21.12
CA SER A 114 -10.75 3.95 22.21
C SER A 114 -9.81 4.89 22.97
N GLY A 115 -10.35 5.52 24.01
CA GLY A 115 -9.62 6.41 24.89
C GLY A 115 -8.67 5.60 25.74
N THR A 116 -7.48 5.32 25.24
CA THR A 116 -6.33 5.10 26.11
C THR A 116 -5.78 6.48 26.45
N LYS A 117 -6.26 7.06 27.55
CA LYS A 117 -5.53 8.16 28.19
C LYS A 117 -4.13 7.63 28.52
N PRO A 118 -3.03 8.31 28.16
CA PRO A 118 -1.70 7.83 28.52
C PRO A 118 -1.62 7.65 30.04
N PRO A 119 -0.97 6.57 30.53
CA PRO A 119 -0.88 6.34 31.97
C PRO A 119 -0.18 7.53 32.64
N PRO A 120 -0.66 7.98 33.82
CA PRO A 120 -0.02 9.08 34.54
C PRO A 120 1.42 8.70 34.93
N PRO A 121 2.35 9.68 35.02
CA PRO A 121 3.73 9.40 35.42
C PRO A 121 3.75 8.78 36.82
N ALA A 122 4.58 7.75 37.00
CA ALA A 122 4.72 7.04 38.27
C ALA A 122 5.07 8.04 39.39
N ARG A 123 4.27 8.03 40.47
CA ARG A 123 4.51 8.87 41.64
C ARG A 123 5.78 8.37 42.36
N PRO A 124 6.66 9.25 42.88
CA PRO A 124 7.81 8.81 43.66
C PRO A 124 7.32 8.03 44.88
N THR A 125 7.85 6.83 45.07
CA THR A 125 7.58 5.96 46.21
C THR A 125 7.98 6.65 47.51
N SER A 126 7.00 7.05 48.33
CA SER A 126 7.22 7.39 49.73
C SER A 126 7.02 6.12 50.59
N ALA A 127 8.06 5.79 51.36
CA ALA A 127 8.16 4.65 52.28
C ALA A 127 7.02 4.58 53.33
N PRO A 128 6.75 3.41 53.95
CA PRO A 128 5.67 3.27 54.90
C PRO A 128 6.05 3.81 56.29
N SER A 129 5.30 4.80 56.79
CA SER A 129 5.32 5.20 58.20
C SER A 129 4.23 4.44 58.96
N TRP A 130 4.65 3.54 59.85
CA TRP A 130 3.76 2.79 60.75
C TRP A 130 3.26 3.68 61.90
N THR A 131 1.95 3.85 62.00
CA THR A 131 1.20 4.17 63.23
C THR A 131 -0.13 3.41 63.10
N GLY A 132 -0.62 2.56 63.98
CA GLY A 132 -0.31 2.19 65.35
C GLY A 132 -1.65 1.72 65.95
N ALA A 133 -1.70 0.48 66.45
CA ALA A 133 -2.70 -0.03 67.38
C ALA A 133 -2.08 -1.21 68.13
#